data_AF-Q9K438-F1
#
_entry.id   AF-Q9K438-F1
#
_cell.length_a   1.000
_cell.length_b   1.000
_cell.length_c   1.000
_cell.angle_alpha   90.00
_cell.angle_beta   90.00
_cell.angle_gamma   90.00
#
_symmetry.space_group_name_H-M   'P 1'
#
loop_
_entity.id
_entity.type
_entity.pdbx_description
1 polymer ?
#
loop_
_entity_poly.entity_id
_entity_poly.type
_entity_poly.pdbx_seq_one_letter_code
_entity_poly.pdbx_strand_id
1 'polypeptide(L)'
;MRNPSPTLRRSPALLGVLALLTALLSLWSQPASAAPVGQVLASPDLAAHPQGDNSYPRAVRLDHDGSAGQTMLATYAKREQGATNTLPVHRSTDGGRTWSAAPISTITSHTPGWDIEAPVLYEVPRTANGLNQGDLLAAGTAWQAGDYTTQRVEVFKSTDHGQSWQYLSDCTRTSGLPDTIGHGIWEPWFLLAPDNTLACFISDERPANSPTNNQVIGHYTSTDGGRTWSGTLTQDVAFPADNLARPGMSIVVPLPDGRFMMAYEMCRDATDADHACEVYTKTSPDGLNWAPADDPGTLVRTADGRELLHTPYLAWVPGGGPDGTLLMSGQRVVSGPTGNKTVLSESGTVVFANTHLGTGEWTEIEAPVRTDPTGGYNPGEPSCPGYSSPIVPRADGTSFLYLTATWLGTGNQCQVRFGTGGLGGPVGQVTTPWVAGKCLDVDTNTSRNGNAAQLWDCSTATGQRWSVAPDGTVRAFGKCLDIDGNGTANFTKVQVWDCAPGVGGQQWRHRADGSLFNPQSGRCLDIPSGGTANGTKLQIYDCNGLGTQKWNLPV
;
A
#
# COMPACT_ATOMS: atom_id res chain seq x y z
N MET A 1 -95.03 -21.77 -26.06
CA MET A 1 -94.96 -20.41 -25.47
C MET A 1 -93.94 -20.42 -24.36
N ARG A 2 -93.19 -19.33 -24.23
CA ARG A 2 -91.80 -19.27 -23.79
C ARG A 2 -91.59 -19.30 -22.27
N ASN A 3 -90.39 -19.76 -21.92
CA ASN A 3 -89.61 -19.60 -20.68
C ASN A 3 -89.97 -20.42 -19.43
N PRO A 4 -89.02 -21.25 -18.95
CA PRO A 4 -88.95 -21.71 -17.58
C PRO A 4 -87.95 -20.89 -16.72
N SER A 5 -88.30 -20.82 -15.43
CA SER A 5 -87.54 -20.69 -14.17
C SER A 5 -86.03 -20.37 -14.16
N PRO A 6 -85.58 -19.69 -13.09
CA PRO A 6 -84.32 -20.10 -12.47
C PRO A 6 -84.32 -20.12 -10.92
N THR A 7 -83.60 -21.09 -10.39
CA THR A 7 -82.80 -21.07 -9.15
C THR A 7 -81.60 -21.99 -9.42
N LEU A 8 -80.36 -21.83 -8.96
CA LEU A 8 -79.71 -20.96 -7.99
C LEU A 8 -78.17 -21.07 -8.19
N ARG A 9 -77.44 -19.99 -7.85
CA ARG A 9 -76.06 -19.97 -7.30
C ARG A 9 -74.84 -20.32 -8.20
N ARG A 10 -74.06 -19.29 -8.53
CA ARG A 10 -72.67 -19.00 -8.09
C ARG A 10 -71.96 -18.18 -9.17
N SER A 11 -71.57 -16.96 -8.82
CA SER A 11 -70.78 -16.07 -9.68
C SER A 11 -69.32 -16.53 -9.72
N PRO A 12 -68.71 -16.49 -10.92
CA PRO A 12 -67.43 -15.79 -11.06
C PRO A 12 -67.53 -14.78 -12.21
N ALA A 13 -67.20 -13.53 -11.92
CA ALA A 13 -67.08 -12.49 -12.93
C ALA A 13 -65.75 -12.66 -13.67
N LEU A 14 -65.83 -12.97 -14.96
CA LEU A 14 -64.76 -12.74 -15.93
C LEU A 14 -64.61 -11.23 -16.14
N LEU A 15 -63.38 -10.73 -16.06
CA LEU A 15 -62.99 -9.41 -16.56
C LEU A 15 -61.90 -9.62 -17.60
N GLY A 16 -62.27 -9.37 -18.85
CA GLY A 16 -61.37 -9.29 -19.98
C GLY A 16 -61.12 -7.83 -20.35
N VAL A 17 -59.84 -7.45 -20.25
CA VAL A 17 -59.07 -6.53 -21.11
C VAL A 17 -59.44 -5.04 -21.08
N LEU A 18 -58.59 -4.27 -20.40
CA LEU A 18 -58.12 -2.98 -20.91
C LEU A 18 -56.60 -2.90 -20.72
N ALA A 19 -55.88 -2.68 -21.82
CA ALA A 19 -54.43 -2.61 -21.87
C ALA A 19 -53.90 -1.34 -21.20
N LEU A 20 -52.99 -1.50 -20.24
CA LEU A 20 -52.11 -0.44 -19.73
C LEU A 20 -50.67 -0.95 -19.78
N LEU A 21 -49.89 -0.40 -20.73
CA LEU A 21 -48.45 -0.47 -20.76
C LEU A 21 -47.90 0.17 -19.47
N THR A 22 -47.51 -0.68 -18.52
CA THR A 22 -46.66 -0.28 -17.40
C THR A 22 -45.25 -0.77 -17.72
N ALA A 23 -44.35 0.17 -17.96
CA ALA A 23 -42.92 -0.10 -18.04
C ALA A 23 -42.47 -0.60 -16.65
N LEU A 24 -42.17 -1.89 -16.55
CA LEU A 24 -41.39 -2.42 -15.44
C LEU A 24 -39.96 -1.88 -15.59
N LEU A 25 -39.67 -0.79 -14.88
CA LEU A 25 -38.31 -0.46 -14.50
C LEU A 25 -37.81 -1.57 -13.59
N SER A 26 -37.17 -2.57 -14.20
CA SER A 26 -36.29 -3.49 -13.50
C SER A 26 -35.18 -2.66 -12.86
N LEU A 27 -35.33 -2.37 -11.56
CA LEU A 27 -34.23 -1.96 -10.70
C LEU A 27 -33.23 -3.12 -10.68
N TRP A 28 -32.31 -3.11 -11.64
CA TRP A 28 -31.08 -3.86 -11.50
C TRP A 28 -30.38 -3.26 -10.29
N SER A 29 -30.47 -3.97 -9.16
CA SER A 29 -29.50 -3.76 -8.10
C SER A 29 -28.16 -4.10 -8.74
N GLN A 30 -27.36 -3.06 -8.97
CA GLN A 30 -25.93 -3.22 -9.13
C GLN A 30 -25.47 -4.16 -8.02
N PRO A 31 -24.65 -5.20 -8.29
CA PRO A 31 -24.04 -5.94 -7.21
C PRO A 31 -23.38 -4.89 -6.32
N ALA A 32 -23.71 -4.91 -5.02
CA ALA A 32 -23.08 -4.04 -4.06
C ALA A 32 -21.57 -4.23 -4.23
N SER A 33 -20.91 -3.20 -4.79
CA SER A 33 -19.45 -3.15 -4.78
C SER A 33 -19.08 -3.31 -3.31
N ALA A 34 -18.34 -4.37 -2.98
CA ALA A 34 -17.85 -4.56 -1.63
C ALA A 34 -17.17 -3.26 -1.23
N ALA A 35 -17.67 -2.59 -0.17
CA ALA A 35 -17.02 -1.40 0.35
C ALA A 35 -15.54 -1.77 0.55
N PRO A 36 -14.57 -0.99 0.02
CA PRO A 36 -13.18 -1.42 0.08
C PRO A 36 -12.77 -1.62 1.54
N VAL A 37 -11.99 -2.65 1.80
CA VAL A 37 -11.40 -2.92 3.11
C VAL A 37 -10.58 -1.68 3.54
N GLY A 38 -10.83 -1.14 4.73
CA GLY A 38 -10.18 0.07 5.27
C GLY A 38 -11.15 1.21 5.62
N GLN A 39 -10.83 2.01 6.63
CA GLN A 39 -11.62 3.18 7.04
C GLN A 39 -11.19 4.43 6.28
N VAL A 40 -12.09 5.40 6.11
CA VAL A 40 -11.76 6.70 5.50
C VAL A 40 -11.12 7.60 6.57
N LEU A 41 -9.92 8.11 6.30
CA LEU A 41 -9.31 9.16 7.12
C LEU A 41 -9.86 10.53 6.69
N ALA A 42 -9.82 10.80 5.38
CA ALA A 42 -10.25 12.07 4.82
C ALA A 42 -10.65 11.94 3.35
N SER A 43 -11.80 12.49 3.00
CA SER A 43 -12.27 12.65 1.61
C SER A 43 -12.43 14.13 1.28
N PRO A 44 -12.12 14.56 0.04
CA PRO A 44 -12.37 15.93 -0.39
C PRO A 44 -13.89 16.21 -0.44
N ASP A 45 -14.29 17.45 -0.12
CA ASP A 45 -15.66 17.90 -0.35
C ASP A 45 -15.83 18.23 -1.83
N LEU A 46 -16.22 17.22 -2.62
CA LEU A 46 -16.41 17.38 -4.07
C LEU A 46 -17.63 18.23 -4.43
N ALA A 47 -18.55 18.50 -3.50
CA ALA A 47 -19.67 19.39 -3.75
C ALA A 47 -19.24 20.85 -3.70
N ALA A 48 -18.38 21.20 -2.74
CA ALA A 48 -17.79 22.54 -2.63
C ALA A 48 -16.60 22.74 -3.59
N HIS A 49 -15.78 21.71 -3.77
CA HIS A 49 -14.56 21.72 -4.58
C HIS A 49 -14.59 20.56 -5.59
N PRO A 50 -15.28 20.71 -6.74
CA PRO A 50 -15.38 19.67 -7.75
C PRO A 50 -14.07 19.12 -8.33
N GLN A 51 -12.94 19.79 -8.07
CA GLN A 51 -11.58 19.33 -8.43
C GLN A 51 -10.72 19.01 -7.20
N GLY A 52 -11.33 18.84 -6.02
CA GLY A 52 -10.62 18.54 -4.79
C GLY A 52 -9.97 17.16 -4.80
N ASP A 53 -8.85 17.03 -4.11
CA ASP A 53 -8.07 15.79 -4.01
C ASP A 53 -7.40 15.68 -2.63
N ASN A 54 -7.45 14.49 -2.03
CA ASN A 54 -6.66 14.16 -0.86
C ASN A 54 -5.74 12.98 -1.22
N SER A 55 -4.45 13.26 -1.35
CA SER A 55 -3.46 12.30 -1.83
C SER A 55 -2.14 12.42 -1.06
N TYR A 56 -1.15 11.60 -1.43
CA TYR A 56 0.20 11.65 -0.86
C TYR A 56 0.23 11.56 0.69
N PRO A 57 -0.39 10.54 1.30
CA PRO A 57 -0.45 10.43 2.74
C PRO A 57 0.94 10.23 3.37
N ARG A 58 1.07 10.65 4.62
CA ARG A 58 2.20 10.39 5.52
C ARG A 58 1.70 10.14 6.92
N ALA A 59 2.44 9.37 7.69
CA ALA A 59 2.15 9.17 9.10
C ALA A 59 3.42 8.96 9.90
N VAL A 60 3.36 9.28 11.19
CA VAL A 60 4.43 9.06 12.16
C VAL A 60 3.82 8.61 13.49
N ARG A 61 4.48 7.67 14.15
CA ARG A 61 4.17 7.29 15.54
C ARG A 61 4.97 8.21 16.47
N LEU A 62 4.34 8.63 17.57
CA LEU A 62 5.03 9.41 18.59
C LEU A 62 5.50 8.46 19.70
N ASP A 63 6.80 8.17 19.71
CA ASP A 63 7.46 7.31 20.69
C ASP A 63 7.86 8.08 21.95
N HIS A 64 7.90 9.41 21.89
CA HIS A 64 8.40 10.25 22.96
C HIS A 64 7.36 11.21 23.56
N ASP A 65 6.07 10.98 23.29
CA ASP A 65 4.96 11.79 23.82
C ASP A 65 4.37 11.27 25.16
N GLY A 66 4.91 10.16 25.68
CA GLY A 66 4.44 9.51 26.90
C GLY A 66 3.26 8.54 26.71
N SER A 67 2.77 8.33 25.48
CA SER A 67 1.66 7.43 25.18
C SER A 67 2.03 5.94 25.07
N ALA A 68 3.31 5.60 25.25
CA ALA A 68 3.85 4.27 24.97
C ALA A 68 3.56 3.80 23.52
N GLY A 69 3.77 4.71 22.55
CA GLY A 69 3.63 4.43 21.12
C GLY A 69 2.18 4.26 20.64
N GLN A 70 1.20 4.78 21.37
CA GLN A 70 -0.21 4.76 20.97
C GLN A 70 -0.62 5.99 20.15
N THR A 71 0.04 7.13 20.36
CA THR A 71 -0.24 8.33 19.57
C THR A 71 0.38 8.20 18.19
N MET A 72 -0.40 8.52 17.16
CA MET A 72 0.06 8.63 15.78
C MET A 72 -0.48 9.91 15.17
N LEU A 73 0.30 10.52 14.29
CA LEU A 73 -0.13 11.63 13.45
C LEU A 73 -0.17 11.17 12.00
N ALA A 74 -1.16 11.65 11.25
CA ALA A 74 -1.27 11.45 9.82
C ALA A 74 -1.52 12.79 9.13
N THR A 75 -0.91 12.96 7.97
CA THR A 75 -1.12 14.11 7.08
C THR A 75 -1.20 13.65 5.64
N TYR A 76 -1.60 14.54 4.75
CA TYR A 76 -1.76 14.29 3.33
C TYR A 76 -1.77 15.63 2.58
N ALA A 77 -1.47 15.60 1.28
CA ALA A 77 -1.65 16.76 0.42
C ALA A 77 -3.15 16.97 0.18
N LYS A 78 -3.69 18.08 0.68
CA LYS A 78 -5.09 18.48 0.46
C LYS A 78 -5.11 19.55 -0.62
N ARG A 79 -5.75 19.22 -1.75
CA ARG A 79 -6.00 20.16 -2.85
C ARG A 79 -7.45 20.59 -2.85
N GLU A 80 -7.68 21.90 -2.88
CA GLU A 80 -9.02 22.48 -2.97
C GLU A 80 -9.07 23.46 -4.13
N GLN A 81 -10.09 23.33 -4.97
CA GLN A 81 -10.27 24.22 -6.09
C GLN A 81 -10.44 25.67 -5.59
N GLY A 82 -9.53 26.55 -5.99
CA GLY A 82 -9.56 27.98 -5.65
C GLY A 82 -8.92 28.35 -4.30
N ALA A 83 -8.23 27.41 -3.64
CA ALA A 83 -7.44 27.65 -2.44
C ALA A 83 -6.03 27.08 -2.61
N THR A 84 -5.08 27.55 -1.80
CA THR A 84 -3.73 26.96 -1.75
C THR A 84 -3.78 25.60 -1.07
N ASN A 85 -2.99 24.67 -1.58
CA ASN A 85 -2.87 23.33 -1.01
C ASN A 85 -2.26 23.39 0.39
N THR A 86 -2.73 22.49 1.25
CA THR A 86 -2.35 22.46 2.67
C THR A 86 -2.06 21.03 3.11
N LEU A 87 -1.46 20.88 4.30
CA LEU A 87 -1.21 19.58 4.93
C LEU A 87 -1.98 19.50 6.26
N PRO A 88 -3.24 19.04 6.26
CA PRO A 88 -3.99 18.82 7.49
C PRO A 88 -3.34 17.73 8.33
N VAL A 89 -3.34 17.85 9.65
CA VAL A 89 -2.78 16.85 10.58
C VAL A 89 -3.90 16.25 11.42
N HIS A 90 -4.13 14.95 11.27
CA HIS A 90 -5.03 14.17 12.11
C HIS A 90 -4.25 13.45 13.21
N ARG A 91 -4.93 13.15 14.32
CA ARG A 91 -4.35 12.42 15.45
C ARG A 91 -5.13 11.15 15.75
N SER A 92 -4.39 10.08 16.01
CA SER A 92 -4.88 8.86 16.65
C SER A 92 -4.29 8.74 18.06
N THR A 93 -5.02 8.09 18.96
CA THR A 93 -4.59 7.81 20.35
C THR A 93 -4.70 6.33 20.73
N ASP A 94 -5.03 5.47 19.77
CA ASP A 94 -5.25 4.03 19.94
C ASP A 94 -4.40 3.17 18.99
N GLY A 95 -3.26 3.74 18.58
CA GLY A 95 -2.31 3.15 17.65
C GLY A 95 -2.87 3.07 16.23
N GLY A 96 -3.57 4.09 15.75
CA GLY A 96 -4.04 4.20 14.37
C GLY A 96 -5.34 3.43 14.06
N ARG A 97 -6.10 2.99 15.07
CA ARG A 97 -7.39 2.30 14.86
C ARG A 97 -8.52 3.28 14.60
N THR A 98 -8.48 4.44 15.25
CA THR A 98 -9.40 5.56 15.04
C THR A 98 -8.64 6.88 14.98
N TRP A 99 -9.24 7.90 14.35
CA TRP A 99 -8.64 9.21 14.14
C TRP A 99 -9.59 10.33 14.53
N SER A 100 -9.03 11.50 14.81
CA SER A 100 -9.79 12.72 15.02
C SER A 100 -10.70 13.02 13.82
N ALA A 101 -11.96 13.35 14.10
CA ALA A 101 -12.97 13.64 13.07
C ALA A 101 -12.64 14.88 12.23
N ALA A 102 -11.86 15.80 12.79
CA ALA A 102 -11.28 16.95 12.11
C ALA A 102 -9.76 16.97 12.33
N PRO A 103 -8.99 17.67 11.46
CA PRO A 103 -7.58 17.93 11.71
C PRO A 103 -7.39 18.64 13.06
N ILE A 104 -6.37 18.25 13.83
CA ILE A 104 -5.98 18.94 15.06
C ILE A 104 -5.18 20.23 14.75
N SER A 105 -4.56 20.28 13.58
CA SER A 105 -3.84 21.43 13.05
C SER A 105 -3.73 21.31 11.53
N THR A 106 -3.27 22.36 10.87
CA THR A 106 -3.00 22.39 9.44
C THR A 106 -1.68 23.10 9.20
N ILE A 107 -0.78 22.48 8.45
CA ILE A 107 0.45 23.13 7.97
C ILE A 107 0.13 23.80 6.63
N THR A 108 0.52 25.06 6.52
CA THR A 108 0.38 25.87 5.31
C THR A 108 1.76 26.39 4.91
N SER A 109 1.98 26.63 3.61
CA SER A 109 3.18 27.31 3.15
C SER A 109 3.43 28.60 3.95
N HIS A 110 4.67 28.80 4.38
CA HIS A 110 5.15 30.04 4.96
C HIS A 110 5.20 31.16 3.92
N THR A 111 5.50 30.80 2.67
CA THR A 111 5.44 31.72 1.53
C THR A 111 3.96 32.03 1.19
N PRO A 112 3.49 33.28 1.33
CA PRO A 112 2.08 33.60 1.16
C PRO A 112 1.56 33.30 -0.25
N GLY A 113 0.42 32.63 -0.34
CA GLY A 113 -0.24 32.31 -1.61
C GLY A 113 0.36 31.11 -2.35
N TRP A 114 1.33 30.42 -1.76
CA TRP A 114 1.90 29.19 -2.31
C TRP A 114 1.19 27.95 -1.77
N ASP A 115 1.15 26.92 -2.60
CA ASP A 115 0.78 25.55 -2.29
C ASP A 115 1.90 24.88 -1.49
N ILE A 116 1.55 23.87 -0.69
CA ILE A 116 2.52 22.96 -0.07
C ILE A 116 2.06 21.50 -0.25
N GLU A 117 2.96 20.65 -0.74
CA GLU A 117 2.69 19.24 -1.06
C GLU A 117 3.86 18.33 -0.66
N ALA A 118 3.79 17.04 -1.04
CA ALA A 118 4.79 16.01 -0.75
C ALA A 118 5.24 16.02 0.72
N PRO A 119 4.31 15.86 1.68
CA PRO A 119 4.63 16.03 3.09
C PRO A 119 5.65 15.01 3.59
N VAL A 120 6.23 15.34 4.74
CA VAL A 120 6.84 14.39 5.69
C VAL A 120 6.54 14.83 7.12
N LEU A 121 6.36 13.86 8.01
CA LEU A 121 6.34 14.07 9.46
C LEU A 121 7.46 13.23 10.08
N TYR A 122 8.21 13.83 10.98
CA TYR A 122 9.36 13.20 11.63
C TYR A 122 9.37 13.54 13.12
N GLU A 123 9.41 12.53 13.98
CA GLU A 123 9.67 12.73 15.40
C GLU A 123 11.17 12.67 15.67
N VAL A 124 11.68 13.66 16.41
CA VAL A 124 13.09 13.71 16.80
C VAL A 124 13.36 12.62 17.85
N PRO A 125 14.20 11.61 17.54
CA PRO A 125 14.36 10.44 18.39
C PRO A 125 15.21 10.70 19.64
N ARG A 126 15.97 11.80 19.66
CA ARG A 126 16.84 12.18 20.79
C ARG A 126 17.20 13.66 20.75
N THR A 127 17.46 14.24 21.92
CA THR A 127 17.89 15.63 22.05
C THR A 127 19.28 15.84 21.43
N ALA A 128 19.37 16.73 20.46
CA ALA A 128 20.59 17.02 19.72
C ALA A 128 20.49 18.37 19.00
N ASN A 129 21.60 19.12 18.98
CA ASN A 129 21.78 20.29 18.11
C ASN A 129 20.62 21.31 18.11
N GLY A 130 19.98 21.54 19.27
CA GLY A 130 18.89 22.51 19.39
C GLY A 130 17.48 21.97 19.06
N LEU A 131 17.35 20.65 18.92
CA LEU A 131 16.10 19.89 18.95
C LEU A 131 16.04 19.06 20.24
N ASN A 132 14.85 18.95 20.82
CA ASN A 132 14.57 18.07 21.95
C ASN A 132 14.03 16.72 21.43
N GLN A 133 14.27 15.65 22.18
CA GLN A 133 13.56 14.39 21.98
C GLN A 133 12.03 14.64 22.03
N GLY A 134 11.30 14.11 21.04
CA GLY A 134 9.85 14.30 20.92
C GLY A 134 9.41 15.60 20.26
N ASP A 135 10.34 16.52 19.94
CA ASP A 135 10.02 17.59 18.98
C ASP A 135 9.61 16.94 17.64
N LEU A 136 8.69 17.58 16.91
CA LEU A 136 8.32 17.13 15.58
C LEU A 136 8.87 18.09 14.53
N LEU A 137 9.39 17.52 13.44
CA LEU A 137 9.66 18.23 12.21
C LEU A 137 8.61 17.83 11.17
N ALA A 138 8.20 18.79 10.37
CA ALA A 138 7.45 18.56 9.15
C ALA A 138 8.10 19.32 8.01
N ALA A 139 7.94 18.83 6.80
CA ALA A 139 8.32 19.57 5.61
C ALA A 139 7.40 19.24 4.45
N GLY A 140 7.43 20.08 3.44
CA GLY A 140 6.79 19.86 2.15
C GLY A 140 7.45 20.73 1.08
N THR A 141 7.19 20.39 -0.17
CA THR A 141 7.56 21.24 -1.30
C THR A 141 6.53 22.35 -1.43
N ALA A 142 6.96 23.57 -1.15
CA ALA A 142 6.18 24.79 -1.31
C ALA A 142 6.48 25.42 -2.67
N TRP A 143 5.43 25.80 -3.40
CA TRP A 143 5.53 26.38 -4.74
C TRP A 143 4.27 27.13 -5.13
N GLN A 144 4.35 27.97 -6.15
CA GLN A 144 3.16 28.56 -6.77
C GLN A 144 2.63 27.60 -7.83
N ALA A 145 1.45 26.99 -7.62
CA ALA A 145 0.91 26.03 -8.59
C ALA A 145 0.86 26.61 -10.02
N GLY A 146 1.39 25.83 -10.96
CA GLY A 146 1.50 26.22 -12.37
C GLY A 146 2.73 27.09 -12.70
N ASP A 147 3.54 27.47 -11.71
CA ASP A 147 4.79 28.20 -11.88
C ASP A 147 5.95 27.40 -11.22
N TYR A 148 6.81 26.82 -12.05
CA TYR A 148 7.93 25.99 -11.59
C TYR A 148 9.23 26.79 -11.39
N THR A 149 9.20 28.11 -11.57
CA THR A 149 10.41 28.95 -11.44
C THR A 149 10.95 29.00 -10.02
N THR A 150 10.04 28.94 -9.04
CA THR A 150 10.37 29.12 -7.63
C THR A 150 9.76 28.01 -6.78
N GLN A 151 10.61 27.29 -6.06
CA GLN A 151 10.21 26.26 -5.11
C GLN A 151 11.10 26.31 -3.87
N ARG A 152 10.54 25.84 -2.75
CA ARG A 152 11.24 25.69 -1.47
C ARG A 152 10.85 24.34 -0.86
N VAL A 153 11.79 23.72 -0.17
CA VAL A 153 11.45 22.69 0.82
C VAL A 153 11.38 23.39 2.17
N GLU A 154 10.16 23.78 2.56
CA GLU A 154 9.91 24.52 3.79
C GLU A 154 9.85 23.56 4.98
N VAL A 155 10.55 23.91 6.06
CA VAL A 155 10.67 23.11 7.27
C VAL A 155 9.90 23.78 8.40
N PHE A 156 9.11 22.98 9.11
CA PHE A 156 8.29 23.40 10.24
C PHE A 156 8.65 22.57 11.48
N LYS A 157 8.50 23.19 12.65
CA LYS A 157 8.71 22.55 13.94
C LYS A 157 7.46 22.62 14.79
N SER A 158 7.15 21.53 15.48
CA SER A 158 6.17 21.48 16.57
C SER A 158 6.84 21.02 17.86
N THR A 159 6.43 21.62 18.98
CA THR A 159 6.87 21.28 20.35
C THR A 159 5.71 20.85 21.23
N ASP A 160 4.51 20.74 20.65
CA ASP A 160 3.25 20.42 21.34
C ASP A 160 2.57 19.19 20.69
N HIS A 161 3.41 18.29 20.17
CA HIS A 161 2.99 17.04 19.53
C HIS A 161 2.04 17.26 18.33
N GLY A 162 2.29 18.30 17.53
CA GLY A 162 1.58 18.58 16.28
C GLY A 162 0.29 19.39 16.44
N GLN A 163 0.06 20.01 17.60
CA GLN A 163 -1.09 20.92 17.80
C GLN A 163 -0.84 22.29 17.13
N SER A 164 0.41 22.73 17.06
CA SER A 164 0.82 23.91 16.32
C SER A 164 2.17 23.71 15.62
N TRP A 165 2.38 24.46 14.56
CA TRP A 165 3.56 24.39 13.71
C TRP A 165 4.14 25.78 13.50
N GLN A 166 5.46 25.90 13.67
CA GLN A 166 6.20 27.13 13.42
C GLN A 166 7.14 26.89 12.24
N TYR A 167 7.11 27.80 11.26
CA TYR A 167 8.14 27.80 10.22
C TYR A 167 9.52 27.95 10.85
N LEU A 168 10.46 27.13 10.40
CA LEU A 168 11.81 27.05 10.93
C LEU A 168 12.84 27.56 9.92
N SER A 169 12.80 27.05 8.68
CA SER A 169 13.76 27.36 7.62
C SER A 169 13.31 26.78 6.28
N ASP A 170 14.13 26.95 5.25
CA ASP A 170 14.08 26.16 4.01
C ASP A 170 15.29 25.23 3.97
N CYS A 171 15.10 23.91 3.80
CA CYS A 171 16.25 23.02 3.65
C CYS A 171 16.95 23.22 2.30
N THR A 172 16.19 23.59 1.29
CA THR A 172 16.69 24.04 -0.01
C THR A 172 15.64 24.86 -0.76
N ARG A 173 16.08 25.53 -1.82
CA ARG A 173 15.24 26.34 -2.71
C ARG A 173 15.82 26.38 -4.12
N THR A 174 14.99 26.73 -5.10
CA THR A 174 15.48 27.07 -6.44
C THR A 174 16.12 28.47 -6.43
N SER A 175 17.10 28.69 -7.31
CA SER A 175 17.76 30.00 -7.46
C SER A 175 17.97 30.33 -8.94
N GLY A 176 17.02 31.07 -9.53
CA GLY A 176 17.16 31.64 -10.89
C GLY A 176 17.23 30.60 -12.03
N LEU A 177 16.60 29.44 -11.86
CA LEU A 177 16.56 28.40 -12.88
C LEU A 177 15.44 28.66 -13.90
N PRO A 178 15.62 28.27 -15.18
CA PRO A 178 14.60 28.45 -16.21
C PRO A 178 13.30 27.68 -15.90
N ASP A 179 12.20 28.32 -16.28
CA ASP A 179 10.82 27.86 -16.17
C ASP A 179 10.52 26.67 -17.11
N THR A 180 10.89 25.47 -16.72
CA THR A 180 10.48 24.26 -17.47
C THR A 180 10.08 23.14 -16.53
N ILE A 181 8.97 22.46 -16.87
CA ILE A 181 8.52 21.23 -16.22
C ILE A 181 9.69 20.26 -16.08
N GLY A 182 9.82 19.64 -14.90
CA GLY A 182 10.88 18.66 -14.61
C GLY A 182 12.17 19.23 -14.05
N HIS A 183 12.13 20.40 -13.39
CA HIS A 183 13.27 20.99 -12.66
C HIS A 183 12.96 21.24 -11.17
N GLY A 184 12.02 20.51 -10.60
CA GLY A 184 11.58 20.72 -9.22
C GLY A 184 12.50 20.11 -8.15
N ILE A 185 12.21 20.47 -6.90
CA ILE A 185 12.76 19.86 -5.68
C ILE A 185 11.61 19.23 -4.91
N TRP A 186 11.67 17.92 -4.70
CA TRP A 186 10.53 17.15 -4.25
C TRP A 186 10.87 16.26 -3.05
N GLU A 187 9.82 15.89 -2.30
CA GLU A 187 9.79 14.70 -1.43
C GLU A 187 10.83 14.73 -0.30
N PRO A 188 10.75 15.76 0.57
CA PRO A 188 11.61 15.82 1.74
C PRO A 188 11.52 14.56 2.60
N TRP A 189 12.66 14.11 3.10
CA TRP A 189 12.73 13.12 4.18
C TRP A 189 13.76 13.53 5.23
N PHE A 190 13.47 13.28 6.50
CA PHE A 190 14.36 13.64 7.60
C PHE A 190 15.05 12.43 8.21
N LEU A 191 16.30 12.64 8.63
CA LEU A 191 17.03 11.71 9.49
C LEU A 191 17.92 12.47 10.46
N LEU A 192 17.85 12.14 11.75
CA LEU A 192 18.86 12.53 12.72
C LEU A 192 19.92 11.41 12.84
N ALA A 193 20.99 11.53 12.04
CA ALA A 193 22.07 10.55 11.96
C ALA A 193 22.82 10.41 13.30
N PRO A 194 23.48 9.27 13.61
CA PRO A 194 24.05 8.99 14.94
C PRO A 194 25.04 10.03 15.48
N ASP A 195 25.71 10.77 14.60
CA ASP A 195 26.63 11.89 14.93
C ASP A 195 25.89 13.19 15.34
N ASN A 196 24.56 13.15 15.43
CA ASN A 196 23.63 14.24 15.72
C ASN A 196 23.44 15.24 14.57
N THR A 197 23.96 14.96 13.38
CA THR A 197 23.67 15.74 12.18
C THR A 197 22.25 15.44 11.71
N LEU A 198 21.45 16.48 11.51
CA LEU A 198 20.14 16.37 10.87
C LEU A 198 20.31 16.43 9.35
N ALA A 199 19.74 15.47 8.62
CA ALA A 199 19.72 15.46 7.17
C ALA A 199 18.30 15.72 6.63
N CYS A 200 18.20 16.53 5.58
CA CYS A 200 17.01 16.71 4.74
C CYS A 200 17.32 16.11 3.36
N PHE A 201 16.81 14.91 3.10
CA PHE A 201 16.89 14.26 1.78
C PHE A 201 15.85 14.85 0.85
N ILE A 202 16.17 14.95 -0.43
CA ILE A 202 15.27 15.40 -1.48
C ILE A 202 15.47 14.60 -2.77
N SER A 203 14.42 14.55 -3.58
CA SER A 203 14.49 14.28 -5.02
C SER A 203 14.78 15.61 -5.75
N ASP A 204 15.93 15.73 -6.39
CA ASP A 204 16.37 16.96 -7.05
C ASP A 204 16.41 16.81 -8.57
N GLU A 205 15.46 17.45 -9.25
CA GLU A 205 15.36 17.47 -10.71
C GLU A 205 16.05 18.70 -11.32
N ARG A 206 16.65 19.59 -10.53
CA ARG A 206 17.36 20.76 -11.08
C ARG A 206 18.43 20.39 -12.12
N PRO A 207 19.12 19.23 -12.05
CA PRO A 207 20.01 18.77 -13.12
C PRO A 207 19.34 18.40 -14.44
N ALA A 208 18.01 18.37 -14.55
CA ALA A 208 17.29 17.97 -15.76
C ALA A 208 17.83 18.62 -17.03
N ASN A 209 17.79 17.86 -18.13
CA ASN A 209 18.37 18.25 -19.42
C ASN A 209 19.90 18.49 -19.37
N SER A 210 20.60 18.08 -18.31
CA SER A 210 22.07 18.07 -18.28
C SER A 210 22.64 16.85 -19.03
N PRO A 211 23.92 16.91 -19.45
CA PRO A 211 24.61 15.76 -20.02
C PRO A 211 24.84 14.60 -19.03
N THR A 212 24.49 14.76 -17.75
CA THR A 212 24.87 13.80 -16.69
C THR A 212 23.65 13.12 -16.07
N ASN A 213 22.78 13.89 -15.43
CA ASN A 213 21.65 13.38 -14.64
C ASN A 213 20.40 14.15 -15.02
N ASN A 214 19.26 13.48 -15.11
CA ASN A 214 17.97 14.16 -15.20
C ASN A 214 17.36 14.44 -13.82
N GLN A 215 17.71 13.64 -12.82
CA GLN A 215 17.31 13.80 -11.43
C GLN A 215 18.32 13.07 -10.54
N VAL A 216 18.47 13.51 -9.29
CA VAL A 216 19.33 12.86 -8.29
C VAL A 216 18.62 12.79 -6.94
N ILE A 217 19.00 11.83 -6.10
CA ILE A 217 18.68 11.87 -4.67
C ILE A 217 19.91 12.41 -3.95
N GLY A 218 19.69 13.34 -3.03
CA GLY A 218 20.74 13.84 -2.17
C GLY A 218 20.18 14.43 -0.89
N HIS A 219 21.08 14.83 0.01
CA HIS A 219 20.69 15.49 1.25
C HIS A 219 21.48 16.76 1.55
N TYR A 220 20.82 17.65 2.30
CA TYR A 220 21.45 18.76 2.99
C TYR A 220 21.59 18.43 4.47
N THR A 221 22.66 18.91 5.11
CA THR A 221 22.94 18.65 6.53
C THR A 221 22.77 19.90 7.37
N SER A 222 22.37 19.72 8.63
CA SER A 222 22.24 20.76 9.63
C SER A 222 22.83 20.33 10.96
N THR A 223 23.56 21.23 11.60
CA THR A 223 24.17 21.06 12.93
C THR A 223 23.55 21.97 13.99
N ASP A 224 22.48 22.70 13.65
CA ASP A 224 21.75 23.62 14.52
C ASP A 224 20.24 23.34 14.56
N GLY A 225 19.88 22.09 14.26
CA GLY A 225 18.53 21.58 14.44
C GLY A 225 17.58 22.01 13.32
N GLY A 226 18.11 22.19 12.11
CA GLY A 226 17.38 22.59 10.92
C GLY A 226 17.15 24.10 10.82
N ARG A 227 17.88 24.95 11.55
CA ARG A 227 17.78 26.42 11.39
C ARG A 227 18.59 26.89 10.19
N THR A 228 19.74 26.26 9.97
CA THR A 228 20.57 26.45 8.78
C THR A 228 20.99 25.11 8.20
N TRP A 229 21.34 25.12 6.90
CA TRP A 229 21.63 23.93 6.12
C TRP A 229 22.93 24.12 5.32
N SER A 230 23.58 23.00 4.98
CA SER A 230 24.77 23.00 4.13
C SER A 230 24.53 23.75 2.82
N GLY A 231 25.55 24.46 2.33
CA GLY A 231 25.43 25.23 1.08
C GLY A 231 25.40 24.36 -0.19
N THR A 232 25.75 23.07 -0.06
CA THR A 232 25.86 22.11 -1.16
C THR A 232 25.07 20.85 -0.83
N LEU A 233 24.44 20.27 -1.86
CA LEU A 233 23.80 18.97 -1.80
C LEU A 233 24.86 17.87 -1.81
N THR A 234 24.80 16.95 -0.85
CA THR A 234 25.53 15.67 -0.94
C THR A 234 24.72 14.73 -1.82
N GLN A 235 25.29 14.24 -2.92
CA GLN A 235 24.60 13.28 -3.80
C GLN A 235 24.70 11.87 -3.23
N ASP A 236 23.56 11.22 -3.04
CA ASP A 236 23.45 9.88 -2.46
C ASP A 236 23.18 8.82 -3.53
N VAL A 237 22.36 9.18 -4.53
CA VAL A 237 22.03 8.35 -5.68
C VAL A 237 22.01 9.24 -6.93
N ALA A 238 22.96 9.02 -7.83
CA ALA A 238 23.13 9.78 -9.06
C ALA A 238 23.83 8.92 -10.11
N PHE A 239 23.47 9.07 -11.38
CA PHE A 239 24.00 8.29 -12.50
C PHE A 239 24.56 9.22 -13.59
N PRO A 240 25.73 9.86 -13.38
CA PRO A 240 26.27 10.82 -14.33
C PRO A 240 26.58 10.27 -15.74
N ALA A 241 26.62 8.95 -15.89
CA ALA A 241 26.81 8.25 -17.16
C ALA A 241 25.49 7.78 -17.81
N ASP A 242 24.35 7.96 -17.15
CA ASP A 242 23.01 7.60 -17.64
C ASP A 242 22.06 8.76 -17.39
N ASN A 243 21.96 9.65 -18.37
CA ASN A 243 21.11 10.83 -18.28
C ASN A 243 19.61 10.51 -18.33
N LEU A 244 19.19 9.26 -18.58
CA LEU A 244 17.77 8.87 -18.53
C LEU A 244 17.35 8.45 -17.12
N ALA A 245 18.30 8.10 -16.25
CA ALA A 245 18.03 7.72 -14.88
C ALA A 245 17.49 8.90 -14.07
N ARG A 246 16.41 8.64 -13.33
CA ARG A 246 15.70 9.59 -12.48
C ARG A 246 15.39 8.96 -11.12
N PRO A 247 16.39 8.81 -10.24
CA PRO A 247 16.15 8.36 -8.88
C PRO A 247 15.33 9.39 -8.09
N GLY A 248 14.32 8.94 -7.34
CA GLY A 248 13.48 9.78 -6.48
C GLY A 248 12.78 9.03 -5.37
N MET A 249 11.89 9.70 -4.64
CA MET A 249 11.05 9.17 -3.58
C MET A 249 11.82 8.45 -2.47
N SER A 250 12.93 9.01 -2.00
CA SER A 250 13.76 8.35 -0.99
C SER A 250 13.06 8.27 0.37
N ILE A 251 13.05 7.07 0.95
CA ILE A 251 12.59 6.80 2.32
C ILE A 251 13.73 6.11 3.06
N VAL A 252 14.16 6.70 4.17
CA VAL A 252 15.29 6.19 4.97
C VAL A 252 14.83 5.70 6.34
N VAL A 253 15.19 4.48 6.69
CA VAL A 253 14.88 3.88 8.01
C VAL A 253 16.13 3.33 8.69
N PRO A 254 16.24 3.44 10.03
CA PRO A 254 17.26 2.73 10.80
C PRO A 254 16.96 1.22 10.81
N LEU A 255 18.02 0.41 10.84
CA LEU A 255 17.98 -1.04 10.98
C LEU A 255 18.46 -1.47 12.38
N PRO A 256 18.04 -2.64 12.88
CA PRO A 256 18.41 -3.13 14.21
C PRO A 256 19.90 -3.46 14.35
N ASP A 257 20.62 -3.64 13.24
CA ASP A 257 22.07 -3.89 13.21
C ASP A 257 22.92 -2.60 13.23
N GLY A 258 22.26 -1.43 13.38
CA GLY A 258 22.90 -0.12 13.43
C GLY A 258 23.15 0.52 12.07
N ARG A 259 22.88 -0.18 10.96
CA ARG A 259 22.89 0.41 9.62
C ARG A 259 21.59 1.17 9.34
N PHE A 260 21.54 1.81 8.18
CA PHE A 260 20.36 2.45 7.63
C PHE A 260 20.05 1.86 6.26
N MET A 261 18.78 1.87 5.89
CA MET A 261 18.33 1.48 4.56
C MET A 261 17.54 2.62 3.92
N MET A 262 17.87 2.93 2.67
CA MET A 262 17.09 3.79 1.80
C MET A 262 16.32 2.91 0.82
N ALA A 263 15.02 3.13 0.69
CA ALA A 263 14.24 2.70 -0.46
C ALA A 263 13.99 3.90 -1.36
N TYR A 264 14.03 3.69 -2.67
CA TYR A 264 13.79 4.77 -3.63
C TYR A 264 13.34 4.18 -4.97
N GLU A 265 12.66 4.98 -5.81
CA GLU A 265 12.33 4.58 -7.16
C GLU A 265 13.41 5.04 -8.14
N MET A 266 13.77 4.16 -9.07
CA MET A 266 14.61 4.48 -10.21
C MET A 266 13.71 4.57 -11.43
N CYS A 267 13.19 5.76 -11.71
CA CYS A 267 12.49 6.04 -12.97
C CYS A 267 13.49 6.14 -14.12
N ARG A 268 13.07 5.73 -15.32
CA ARG A 268 13.81 6.03 -16.55
C ARG A 268 12.94 6.88 -17.46
N ASP A 269 13.56 7.90 -18.06
CA ASP A 269 12.97 8.63 -19.17
C ASP A 269 12.96 7.74 -20.42
N ALA A 270 11.94 6.90 -20.54
CA ALA A 270 11.82 5.90 -21.61
C ALA A 270 10.38 5.84 -22.13
N THR A 271 9.90 6.93 -22.74
CA THR A 271 8.62 7.04 -23.51
C THR A 271 7.32 6.69 -22.77
N ASP A 272 7.38 6.02 -21.62
CA ASP A 272 6.27 5.57 -20.79
C ASP A 272 6.73 5.49 -19.33
N ALA A 273 6.30 6.46 -18.53
CA ALA A 273 6.63 6.52 -17.11
C ALA A 273 6.04 5.32 -16.33
N ASP A 274 4.92 4.74 -16.81
CA ASP A 274 4.24 3.60 -16.18
C ASP A 274 5.02 2.27 -16.26
N HIS A 275 6.17 2.24 -16.96
CA HIS A 275 6.91 1.02 -17.23
C HIS A 275 8.37 0.99 -16.74
N ALA A 276 8.83 2.03 -16.01
CA ALA A 276 10.26 2.19 -15.75
C ALA A 276 10.67 2.75 -14.38
N CYS A 277 9.77 2.88 -13.40
CA CYS A 277 10.10 3.30 -12.03
C CYS A 277 10.27 2.12 -11.07
N GLU A 278 11.33 1.35 -11.29
CA GLU A 278 11.67 0.17 -10.48
C GLU A 278 12.12 0.58 -9.07
N VAL A 279 11.76 -0.21 -8.06
CA VAL A 279 12.08 0.10 -6.67
C VAL A 279 13.38 -0.57 -6.23
N TYR A 280 14.33 0.22 -5.74
CA TYR A 280 15.63 -0.22 -5.26
C TYR A 280 15.80 0.06 -3.76
N THR A 281 16.74 -0.67 -3.16
CA THR A 281 17.23 -0.43 -1.81
C THR A 281 18.73 -0.23 -1.78
N LYS A 282 19.19 0.65 -0.90
CA LYS A 282 20.61 0.88 -0.62
C LYS A 282 20.82 0.88 0.89
N THR A 283 22.04 0.57 1.34
CA THR A 283 22.37 0.59 2.78
C THR A 283 23.49 1.57 3.08
N SER A 284 23.40 2.22 4.23
CA SER A 284 24.41 3.14 4.74
C SER A 284 24.87 2.71 6.15
N PRO A 285 26.16 2.83 6.48
CA PRO A 285 26.65 2.53 7.82
C PRO A 285 26.28 3.59 8.88
N ASP A 286 25.98 4.82 8.46
CA ASP A 286 25.78 5.98 9.35
C ASP A 286 24.55 6.82 8.98
N GLY A 287 23.89 6.50 7.87
CA GLY A 287 22.71 7.21 7.37
C GLY A 287 23.03 8.48 6.57
N LEU A 288 24.31 8.87 6.46
CA LEU A 288 24.76 10.05 5.69
C LEU A 288 25.65 9.67 4.52
N ASN A 289 26.40 8.57 4.62
CA ASN A 289 27.27 8.07 3.57
C ASN A 289 26.56 6.97 2.77
N TRP A 290 26.17 7.31 1.54
CA TRP A 290 25.51 6.41 0.60
C TRP A 290 26.40 6.08 -0.61
N ALA A 291 27.71 6.27 -0.50
CA ALA A 291 28.64 6.03 -1.59
C ALA A 291 28.77 4.52 -1.95
N PRO A 292 29.09 4.20 -3.21
CA PRO A 292 29.23 5.12 -4.35
C PRO A 292 27.86 5.52 -4.91
N ALA A 293 27.69 6.77 -5.34
CA ALA A 293 26.37 7.32 -5.71
C ALA A 293 25.76 6.67 -6.98
N ASP A 294 26.60 6.14 -7.86
CA ASP A 294 26.23 5.49 -9.13
C ASP A 294 25.98 3.98 -9.01
N ASP A 295 26.05 3.43 -7.81
CA ASP A 295 25.53 2.10 -7.51
C ASP A 295 24.03 2.20 -7.15
N PRO A 296 23.13 1.55 -7.92
CA PRO A 296 21.71 1.55 -7.62
C PRO A 296 21.35 0.70 -6.39
N GLY A 297 22.28 -0.12 -5.88
CA GLY A 297 22.00 -1.06 -4.82
C GLY A 297 21.18 -2.25 -5.32
N THR A 298 20.20 -2.69 -4.52
CA THR A 298 19.48 -3.96 -4.74
C THR A 298 18.04 -3.71 -5.19
N LEU A 299 17.68 -4.25 -6.35
CA LEU A 299 16.30 -4.27 -6.85
C LEU A 299 15.41 -5.07 -5.90
N VAL A 300 14.26 -4.49 -5.54
CA VAL A 300 13.26 -5.15 -4.68
C VAL A 300 12.43 -6.11 -5.52
N ARG A 301 12.69 -7.41 -5.34
CA ARG A 301 12.10 -8.47 -6.17
C ARG A 301 11.85 -9.76 -5.39
N THR A 302 10.76 -10.45 -5.75
CA THR A 302 10.46 -11.81 -5.28
C THR A 302 11.21 -12.88 -6.08
N ALA A 303 11.31 -14.08 -5.52
CA ALA A 303 12.01 -15.21 -6.13
C ALA A 303 11.46 -15.62 -7.51
N ASP A 304 10.18 -15.35 -7.74
CA ASP A 304 9.49 -15.63 -9.00
C ASP A 304 9.38 -14.40 -9.92
N GLY A 305 10.14 -13.34 -9.64
CA GLY A 305 10.42 -12.25 -10.57
C GLY A 305 9.47 -11.06 -10.50
N ARG A 306 8.64 -10.97 -9.45
CA ARG A 306 7.77 -9.81 -9.21
C ARG A 306 8.54 -8.67 -8.59
N GLU A 307 8.17 -7.46 -8.93
CA GLU A 307 8.80 -6.23 -8.46
C GLU A 307 7.73 -5.23 -8.03
N LEU A 308 8.13 -4.33 -7.14
CA LEU A 308 7.35 -3.12 -6.88
C LEU A 308 7.70 -2.06 -7.93
N LEU A 309 6.68 -1.29 -8.31
CA LEU A 309 6.81 -0.15 -9.22
C LEU A 309 6.17 1.09 -8.59
N HIS A 310 6.87 2.21 -8.72
CA HIS A 310 6.51 3.55 -8.27
C HIS A 310 6.33 3.75 -6.77
N THR A 311 6.75 4.92 -6.31
CA THR A 311 6.38 5.54 -5.04
C THR A 311 6.63 4.68 -3.78
N PRO A 312 7.84 4.15 -3.59
CA PRO A 312 8.09 3.23 -2.49
C PRO A 312 7.89 3.89 -1.13
N TYR A 313 7.46 3.07 -0.16
CA TYR A 313 7.52 3.42 1.26
C TYR A 313 8.10 2.25 2.02
N LEU A 314 9.07 2.52 2.89
CA LEU A 314 9.79 1.50 3.66
C LEU A 314 9.58 1.71 5.16
N ALA A 315 9.36 0.60 5.87
CA ALA A 315 9.33 0.56 7.33
C ALA A 315 10.02 -0.72 7.84
N TRP A 316 10.65 -0.64 9.01
CA TRP A 316 11.12 -1.81 9.74
C TRP A 316 10.21 -2.07 10.95
N VAL A 317 9.73 -3.31 11.08
CA VAL A 317 8.89 -3.79 12.18
C VAL A 317 9.68 -4.82 12.99
N PRO A 318 9.73 -4.75 14.34
CA PRO A 318 10.57 -5.65 15.14
C PRO A 318 10.23 -7.15 15.06
N GLY A 319 8.98 -7.51 14.76
CA GLY A 319 8.50 -8.89 14.73
C GLY A 319 8.55 -9.53 13.35
N GLY A 320 7.97 -10.74 13.24
CA GLY A 320 7.84 -11.51 11.99
C GLY A 320 9.05 -12.38 11.63
N GLY A 321 10.26 -12.01 12.05
CA GLY A 321 11.49 -12.78 11.83
C GLY A 321 12.54 -12.50 12.91
N PRO A 322 13.66 -13.26 12.91
CA PRO A 322 14.75 -13.07 13.89
C PRO A 322 15.40 -11.68 13.80
N ASP A 323 15.42 -11.07 12.61
CA ASP A 323 15.95 -9.72 12.37
C ASP A 323 14.83 -8.66 12.27
N GLY A 324 13.62 -9.02 12.69
CA GLY A 324 12.40 -8.27 12.38
C GLY A 324 11.98 -8.43 10.91
N THR A 325 11.16 -7.51 10.42
CA THR A 325 10.59 -7.52 9.07
C THR A 325 10.64 -6.12 8.46
N LEU A 326 11.32 -5.99 7.33
CA LEU A 326 11.16 -4.83 6.45
C LEU A 326 9.86 -5.00 5.68
N LEU A 327 9.03 -3.97 5.70
CA LEU A 327 7.82 -3.87 4.90
C LEU A 327 7.98 -2.75 3.89
N MET A 328 7.60 -3.04 2.64
CA MET A 328 7.68 -2.10 1.55
C MET A 328 6.39 -2.08 0.75
N SER A 329 5.83 -0.89 0.56
CA SER A 329 4.76 -0.67 -0.42
C SER A 329 5.32 -0.08 -1.70
N GLY A 330 4.70 -0.40 -2.83
CA GLY A 330 4.79 0.37 -4.07
C GLY A 330 3.38 0.63 -4.61
N GLN A 331 3.25 1.46 -5.65
CA GLN A 331 1.95 1.73 -6.24
C GLN A 331 1.39 0.51 -6.98
N ARG A 332 2.27 -0.24 -7.65
CA ARG A 332 1.94 -1.40 -8.48
C ARG A 332 2.88 -2.57 -8.20
N VAL A 333 2.41 -3.77 -8.53
CA VAL A 333 3.23 -4.98 -8.62
C VAL A 333 3.34 -5.33 -10.10
N VAL A 334 4.56 -5.59 -10.56
CA VAL A 334 4.85 -5.87 -11.96
C VAL A 334 5.74 -7.09 -12.15
N SER A 335 5.78 -7.61 -13.37
CA SER A 335 6.78 -8.60 -13.81
C SER A 335 7.24 -8.33 -15.24
N GLY A 336 8.37 -8.94 -15.63
CA GLY A 336 8.94 -8.79 -16.96
C GLY A 336 10.16 -7.87 -17.02
N PRO A 337 10.72 -7.64 -18.22
CA PRO A 337 11.92 -6.81 -18.39
C PRO A 337 11.61 -5.31 -18.22
N THR A 338 12.60 -4.55 -17.77
CA THR A 338 12.56 -3.08 -17.69
C THR A 338 12.09 -2.45 -19.01
N GLY A 339 11.16 -1.50 -18.94
CA GLY A 339 10.56 -0.85 -20.11
C GLY A 339 9.46 -1.67 -20.81
N ASN A 340 9.21 -2.91 -20.40
CA ASN A 340 8.08 -3.73 -20.86
C ASN A 340 7.56 -4.58 -19.70
N LYS A 341 7.18 -3.89 -18.62
CA LYS A 341 6.63 -4.48 -17.41
C LYS A 341 5.14 -4.76 -17.59
N THR A 342 4.69 -5.93 -17.17
CA THR A 342 3.27 -6.27 -17.07
C THR A 342 2.79 -5.98 -15.66
N VAL A 343 1.78 -5.12 -15.53
CA VAL A 343 1.08 -4.89 -14.26
C VAL A 343 0.30 -6.13 -13.87
N LEU A 344 0.54 -6.61 -12.65
CA LEU A 344 -0.08 -7.82 -12.11
C LEU A 344 -1.33 -7.48 -11.31
N SER A 345 -2.24 -8.45 -11.22
CA SER A 345 -3.55 -8.32 -10.54
C SER A 345 -3.46 -8.00 -9.05
N GLU A 346 -2.33 -8.29 -8.41
CA GLU A 346 -2.04 -8.06 -6.99
C GLU A 346 -1.62 -6.62 -6.69
N SER A 347 -1.46 -5.79 -7.73
CA SER A 347 -1.26 -4.35 -7.58
C SER A 347 -2.32 -3.76 -6.66
N GLY A 348 -1.88 -3.04 -5.63
CA GLY A 348 -2.77 -2.41 -4.65
C GLY A 348 -3.40 -3.38 -3.64
N THR A 349 -3.06 -4.67 -3.62
CA THR A 349 -3.57 -5.63 -2.62
C THR A 349 -2.49 -6.26 -1.75
N VAL A 350 -1.21 -5.98 -2.02
CA VAL A 350 -0.08 -6.55 -1.28
C VAL A 350 0.95 -5.49 -0.89
N VAL A 351 1.72 -5.79 0.14
CA VAL A 351 3.00 -5.13 0.46
C VAL A 351 4.10 -6.19 0.44
N PHE A 352 5.32 -5.80 0.08
CA PHE A 352 6.46 -6.71 0.11
C PHE A 352 7.05 -6.75 1.53
N ALA A 353 7.51 -7.92 1.92
CA ALA A 353 8.12 -8.21 3.22
C ALA A 353 9.46 -8.91 3.04
N ASN A 354 10.43 -8.58 3.89
CA ASN A 354 11.72 -9.24 3.97
C ASN A 354 12.18 -9.37 5.43
N THR A 355 12.55 -10.58 5.84
CA THR A 355 12.96 -10.92 7.22
C THR A 355 14.46 -11.03 7.41
N HIS A 356 15.24 -10.51 6.45
CA HIS A 356 16.70 -10.65 6.36
C HIS A 356 17.37 -9.30 6.03
N LEU A 357 16.81 -8.21 6.56
CA LEU A 357 17.35 -6.85 6.46
C LEU A 357 17.68 -6.43 5.00
N GLY A 358 16.78 -6.77 4.07
CA GLY A 358 16.82 -6.41 2.65
C GLY A 358 17.68 -7.33 1.80
N THR A 359 18.33 -8.32 2.43
CA THR A 359 19.07 -9.36 1.72
C THR A 359 18.16 -10.55 1.42
N GLY A 360 18.43 -11.26 0.33
CA GLY A 360 17.64 -12.42 -0.07
C GLY A 360 16.24 -12.05 -0.56
N GLU A 361 15.32 -13.01 -0.45
CA GLU A 361 14.02 -12.96 -1.13
C GLU A 361 13.03 -12.01 -0.45
N TRP A 362 12.32 -11.23 -1.27
CA TRP A 362 11.12 -10.53 -0.84
C TRP A 362 9.89 -11.42 -1.04
N THR A 363 8.87 -11.22 -0.21
CA THR A 363 7.59 -11.94 -0.28
C THR A 363 6.42 -11.00 -0.17
N GLU A 364 5.31 -11.35 -0.81
CA GLU A 364 4.07 -10.60 -0.64
C GLU A 364 3.33 -10.99 0.63
N ILE A 365 2.88 -9.97 1.37
CA ILE A 365 1.86 -10.08 2.42
C ILE A 365 0.69 -9.16 2.09
N GLU A 366 -0.45 -9.37 2.74
CA GLU A 366 -1.66 -8.61 2.47
C GLU A 366 -1.53 -7.11 2.85
N ALA A 367 -1.94 -6.24 1.92
CA ALA A 367 -2.14 -4.82 2.24
C ALA A 367 -3.44 -4.65 3.06
N PRO A 368 -3.42 -3.93 4.20
CA PRO A 368 -4.60 -3.75 5.05
C PRO A 368 -5.73 -2.95 4.41
N VAL A 369 -5.43 -2.23 3.34
CA VAL A 369 -6.35 -1.42 2.55
C VAL A 369 -6.07 -1.72 1.09
N ARG A 370 -7.13 -1.89 0.31
CA ARG A 370 -7.04 -2.17 -1.12
C ARG A 370 -7.13 -0.90 -1.95
N THR A 371 -6.37 -0.87 -3.03
CA THR A 371 -6.36 0.20 -4.02
C THR A 371 -6.64 -0.39 -5.40
N ASP A 372 -7.79 -0.05 -5.99
CA ASP A 372 -8.18 -0.45 -7.36
C ASP A 372 -8.99 0.70 -8.01
N PRO A 373 -8.62 1.21 -9.21
CA PRO A 373 -7.37 0.90 -9.91
C PRO A 373 -6.16 1.39 -9.10
N THR A 374 -5.00 0.79 -9.33
CA THR A 374 -3.73 1.40 -8.93
C THR A 374 -3.40 2.55 -9.86
N GLY A 375 -2.79 3.60 -9.32
CA GLY A 375 -2.60 4.83 -10.09
C GLY A 375 -1.70 4.63 -11.30
N GLY A 376 -1.87 5.47 -12.31
CA GLY A 376 -1.10 5.49 -13.56
C GLY A 376 -0.87 6.89 -14.11
N TYR A 377 0.03 6.98 -15.07
CA TYR A 377 0.53 8.25 -15.61
C TYR A 377 0.12 8.48 -17.08
N ASN A 378 -0.48 7.48 -17.72
CA ASN A 378 -1.09 7.64 -19.04
C ASN A 378 -2.26 8.64 -19.04
N PRO A 379 -2.47 9.36 -20.17
CA PRO A 379 -3.61 10.28 -20.30
C PRO A 379 -4.95 9.61 -19.99
N GLY A 380 -5.65 10.11 -18.98
CA GLY A 380 -6.96 9.61 -18.56
C GLY A 380 -6.93 8.58 -17.42
N GLU A 381 -5.74 8.13 -16.99
CA GLU A 381 -5.59 7.31 -15.79
C GLU A 381 -5.49 8.19 -14.52
N PRO A 382 -6.13 7.80 -13.39
CA PRO A 382 -5.93 8.49 -12.13
C PRO A 382 -4.52 8.17 -11.60
N SER A 383 -3.71 9.16 -11.28
CA SER A 383 -2.34 8.96 -10.77
C SER A 383 -2.26 8.83 -9.25
N CYS A 384 -3.22 9.41 -8.50
CA CYS A 384 -3.20 9.42 -7.05
C CYS A 384 -3.42 8.05 -6.33
N PRO A 385 -4.11 7.04 -6.89
CA PRO A 385 -4.39 5.82 -6.14
C PRO A 385 -3.11 5.02 -5.84
N GLY A 386 -2.90 4.64 -4.57
CA GLY A 386 -1.72 3.87 -4.15
C GLY A 386 -0.43 4.68 -4.13
N TYR A 387 -0.49 5.96 -4.48
CA TYR A 387 0.68 6.83 -4.57
C TYR A 387 1.29 7.04 -3.18
N SER A 388 2.48 6.47 -2.98
CA SER A 388 3.29 6.51 -1.76
C SER A 388 2.51 6.19 -0.49
N SER A 389 2.34 4.90 -0.21
CA SER A 389 1.44 4.39 0.83
C SER A 389 2.16 4.11 2.18
N PRO A 390 2.03 4.97 3.21
CA PRO A 390 2.79 4.84 4.44
C PRO A 390 2.52 3.56 5.21
N ILE A 391 3.59 3.01 5.77
CA ILE A 391 3.59 1.90 6.72
C ILE A 391 4.18 2.41 8.03
N VAL A 392 3.43 2.32 9.13
CA VAL A 392 3.91 2.74 10.46
C VAL A 392 3.85 1.56 11.43
N PRO A 393 4.99 1.08 11.95
CA PRO A 393 5.02 0.00 12.93
C PRO A 393 4.23 0.35 14.19
N ARG A 394 3.43 -0.59 14.69
CA ARG A 394 2.64 -0.40 15.92
C ARG A 394 3.43 -0.84 17.15
N ALA A 395 3.00 -0.38 18.32
CA ALA A 395 3.72 -0.61 19.58
C ALA A 395 3.85 -2.09 19.97
N ASP A 396 2.97 -2.96 19.45
CA ASP A 396 3.05 -4.42 19.68
C ASP A 396 4.19 -5.11 18.91
N GLY A 397 4.88 -4.38 18.03
CA GLY A 397 6.01 -4.88 17.25
C GLY A 397 5.64 -5.96 16.22
N THR A 398 4.37 -6.31 16.05
CA THR A 398 3.91 -7.39 15.18
C THR A 398 2.78 -6.97 14.24
N SER A 399 2.26 -5.76 14.41
CA SER A 399 1.30 -5.13 13.53
C SER A 399 1.79 -3.76 13.03
N PHE A 400 1.15 -3.26 11.97
CA PHE A 400 1.46 -2.01 11.31
C PHE A 400 0.18 -1.27 10.91
N LEU A 401 0.23 0.06 10.95
CA LEU A 401 -0.74 0.93 10.29
C LEU A 401 -0.35 1.07 8.82
N TYR A 402 -1.33 1.08 7.94
CA TYR A 402 -1.17 1.33 6.51
C TYR A 402 -2.13 2.43 6.08
N LEU A 403 -1.64 3.41 5.32
CA LEU A 403 -2.47 4.43 4.67
C LEU A 403 -2.22 4.41 3.16
N THR A 404 -3.26 4.71 2.39
CA THR A 404 -3.18 4.83 0.94
C THR A 404 -4.23 5.80 0.44
N ALA A 405 -3.90 6.52 -0.64
CA ALA A 405 -4.89 7.23 -1.42
C ALA A 405 -5.67 6.24 -2.30
N THR A 406 -7.00 6.41 -2.42
CA THR A 406 -7.87 5.55 -3.23
C THR A 406 -8.77 6.40 -4.11
N TRP A 407 -8.97 5.97 -5.36
CA TRP A 407 -9.77 6.70 -6.34
C TRP A 407 -11.24 6.84 -5.95
N LEU A 408 -11.82 8.01 -6.24
CA LEU A 408 -13.24 8.28 -6.03
C LEU A 408 -14.13 7.94 -7.23
N GLY A 409 -13.54 7.43 -8.33
CA GLY A 409 -14.28 7.08 -9.55
C GLY A 409 -14.47 8.23 -10.54
N THR A 410 -13.85 9.38 -10.30
CA THR A 410 -13.96 10.58 -11.15
C THR A 410 -12.65 11.35 -11.19
N GLY A 411 -12.23 11.76 -12.39
CA GLY A 411 -10.99 12.52 -12.61
C GLY A 411 -9.77 11.88 -11.93
N ASN A 412 -8.85 12.72 -11.47
CA ASN A 412 -7.71 12.31 -10.64
C ASN A 412 -7.96 12.67 -9.17
N GLN A 413 -9.07 12.19 -8.60
CA GLN A 413 -9.51 12.56 -7.26
C GLN A 413 -9.43 11.36 -6.34
N CYS A 414 -8.71 11.53 -5.25
CA CYS A 414 -8.55 10.52 -4.22
C CYS A 414 -9.10 10.96 -2.87
N GLN A 415 -9.39 9.95 -2.07
CA GLN A 415 -9.54 10.05 -0.63
C GLN A 415 -8.43 9.25 0.05
N VAL A 416 -8.06 9.62 1.27
CA VAL A 416 -7.11 8.86 2.08
C VAL A 416 -7.87 7.83 2.92
N ARG A 417 -7.45 6.57 2.81
CA ARG A 417 -7.95 5.46 3.62
C ARG A 417 -6.84 4.87 4.46
N PHE A 418 -7.22 4.21 5.54
CA PHE A 418 -6.29 3.57 6.46
C PHE A 418 -6.82 2.22 6.97
N GLY A 419 -5.91 1.38 7.44
CA GLY A 419 -6.20 0.10 8.05
C GLY A 419 -4.98 -0.41 8.82
N THR A 420 -5.20 -1.41 9.68
CA THR A 420 -4.11 -2.06 10.42
C THR A 420 -3.90 -3.48 9.92
N GLY A 421 -2.66 -3.81 9.58
CA GLY A 421 -2.23 -5.16 9.20
C GLY A 421 -1.44 -5.83 10.30
N GLY A 422 -1.45 -7.16 10.33
CA GLY A 422 -0.53 -7.94 11.14
C GLY A 422 0.50 -8.63 10.25
N LEU A 423 1.69 -8.89 10.78
CA LEU A 423 2.68 -9.76 10.12
C LEU A 423 2.23 -11.25 10.08
N GLY A 424 1.06 -11.56 10.68
CA GLY A 424 0.34 -12.82 10.51
C GLY A 424 0.98 -14.01 11.23
N GLY A 425 0.23 -15.12 11.30
CA GLY A 425 0.74 -16.41 11.74
C GLY A 425 1.73 -17.01 10.74
N PRO A 426 2.10 -18.30 10.89
CA PRO A 426 3.06 -18.93 10.01
C PRO A 426 2.77 -18.69 8.52
N VAL A 427 3.80 -18.31 7.77
CA VAL A 427 3.75 -18.10 6.32
C VAL A 427 4.65 -19.12 5.65
N GLY A 428 4.12 -19.80 4.64
CA GLY A 428 4.90 -20.76 3.88
C GLY A 428 4.03 -21.65 3.00
N GLN A 429 4.65 -22.73 2.52
CA GLN A 429 3.96 -23.70 1.70
C GLN A 429 3.00 -24.54 2.53
N VAL A 430 1.81 -24.81 1.99
CA VAL A 430 0.89 -25.83 2.50
C VAL A 430 1.13 -27.09 1.68
N THR A 431 1.68 -28.13 2.31
CA THR A 431 2.06 -29.38 1.63
C THR A 431 1.07 -30.50 1.90
N THR A 432 1.10 -31.56 1.09
CA THR A 432 0.32 -32.79 1.35
C THR A 432 1.24 -34.00 1.50
N PRO A 433 1.01 -34.91 2.46
CA PRO A 433 1.73 -36.17 2.54
C PRO A 433 1.22 -37.20 1.49
N TRP A 434 0.13 -36.93 0.78
CA TRP A 434 -0.41 -37.83 -0.25
C TRP A 434 0.56 -38.02 -1.42
N VAL A 435 1.20 -36.95 -1.87
CA VAL A 435 2.21 -36.95 -2.93
C VAL A 435 3.37 -36.08 -2.48
N ALA A 436 4.53 -36.70 -2.29
CA ALA A 436 5.74 -36.00 -1.87
C ALA A 436 6.10 -34.88 -2.86
N GLY A 437 6.48 -33.72 -2.33
CA GLY A 437 6.88 -32.56 -3.14
C GLY A 437 5.73 -31.77 -3.76
N LYS A 438 4.46 -32.03 -3.38
CA LYS A 438 3.31 -31.25 -3.84
C LYS A 438 2.83 -30.23 -2.81
N CYS A 439 2.42 -29.08 -3.32
CA CYS A 439 1.96 -27.93 -2.57
C CYS A 439 0.56 -27.49 -3.04
N LEU A 440 -0.19 -26.89 -2.12
CA LEU A 440 -1.35 -26.05 -2.42
C LEU A 440 -0.88 -24.82 -3.20
N ASP A 441 -1.49 -24.60 -4.36
CA ASP A 441 -1.05 -23.62 -5.34
C ASP A 441 -2.26 -22.82 -5.86
N VAL A 442 -2.03 -21.54 -6.17
CA VAL A 442 -2.99 -20.70 -6.87
C VAL A 442 -2.74 -20.80 -8.37
N ASP A 443 -3.74 -21.28 -9.10
CA ASP A 443 -3.66 -21.42 -10.56
C ASP A 443 -3.22 -20.13 -11.25
N THR A 444 -2.37 -20.28 -12.26
CA THR A 444 -1.70 -19.21 -13.01
C THR A 444 -0.75 -18.32 -12.20
N ASN A 445 -0.55 -18.59 -10.91
CA ASN A 445 0.28 -17.77 -10.02
C ASN A 445 -0.09 -16.28 -10.10
N THR A 446 -1.38 -15.94 -10.03
CA THR A 446 -1.88 -14.56 -10.01
C THR A 446 -2.99 -14.40 -8.97
N SER A 447 -3.18 -13.18 -8.49
CA SER A 447 -4.24 -12.82 -7.55
C SER A 447 -5.60 -12.58 -8.23
N ARG A 448 -5.93 -13.24 -9.34
CA ARG A 448 -7.26 -13.04 -9.96
C ARG A 448 -8.33 -13.79 -9.16
N ASN A 449 -9.41 -13.09 -8.78
CA ASN A 449 -10.57 -13.75 -8.15
C ASN A 449 -11.09 -14.90 -9.03
N GLY A 450 -11.34 -16.03 -8.39
CA GLY A 450 -11.81 -17.24 -9.05
C GLY A 450 -10.70 -18.12 -9.63
N ASN A 451 -9.41 -17.73 -9.53
CA ASN A 451 -8.32 -18.66 -9.80
C ASN A 451 -8.45 -19.88 -8.89
N ALA A 452 -8.35 -21.08 -9.48
CA ALA A 452 -8.57 -22.31 -8.75
C ALA A 452 -7.42 -22.57 -7.77
N ALA A 453 -7.76 -23.08 -6.59
CA ALA A 453 -6.78 -23.76 -5.75
C ALA A 453 -6.45 -25.11 -6.40
N GLN A 454 -5.17 -25.44 -6.52
CA GLN A 454 -4.72 -26.63 -7.21
C GLN A 454 -3.54 -27.31 -6.50
N LEU A 455 -3.22 -28.52 -6.95
CA LEU A 455 -1.99 -29.22 -6.62
C LEU A 455 -0.92 -28.88 -7.65
N TRP A 456 0.26 -28.50 -7.19
CA TRP A 456 1.43 -28.29 -8.05
C TRP A 456 2.71 -28.74 -7.35
N ASP A 457 3.79 -28.94 -8.11
CA ASP A 457 5.11 -29.14 -7.53
C ASP A 457 5.50 -27.93 -6.67
N CYS A 458 6.02 -28.20 -5.48
CA CYS A 458 6.50 -27.16 -4.58
C CYS A 458 7.63 -26.38 -5.26
N SER A 459 7.51 -25.05 -5.26
CA SER A 459 8.43 -24.11 -5.91
C SER A 459 8.49 -22.79 -5.14
N THR A 460 9.23 -21.81 -5.67
CA THR A 460 9.29 -20.46 -5.10
C THR A 460 8.14 -19.55 -5.53
N ALA A 461 7.14 -20.07 -6.25
CA ALA A 461 5.99 -19.31 -6.71
C ALA A 461 5.24 -18.65 -5.55
N THR A 462 4.93 -17.36 -5.71
CA THR A 462 4.22 -16.54 -4.71
C THR A 462 2.84 -17.12 -4.39
N GLY A 463 2.15 -17.72 -5.37
CA GLY A 463 0.88 -18.42 -5.21
C GLY A 463 0.95 -19.73 -4.42
N GLN A 464 2.13 -20.14 -3.96
CA GLN A 464 2.31 -21.25 -3.02
C GLN A 464 2.68 -20.78 -1.60
N ARG A 465 2.81 -19.47 -1.38
CA ARG A 465 3.04 -18.87 -0.07
C ARG A 465 1.69 -18.55 0.55
N TRP A 466 1.31 -19.36 1.54
CA TRP A 466 0.06 -19.19 2.27
C TRP A 466 0.33 -18.71 3.69
N SER A 467 -0.48 -17.78 4.17
CA SER A 467 -0.53 -17.37 5.57
C SER A 467 -1.74 -18.00 6.25
N VAL A 468 -1.57 -18.38 7.51
CA VAL A 468 -2.67 -18.86 8.36
C VAL A 468 -3.04 -17.74 9.31
N ALA A 469 -4.20 -17.13 9.08
CA ALA A 469 -4.64 -15.97 9.85
C ALA A 469 -5.38 -16.38 11.13
N PRO A 470 -5.26 -15.61 12.23
CA PRO A 470 -5.98 -15.89 13.47
C PRO A 470 -7.52 -15.87 13.35
N ASP A 471 -8.05 -15.26 12.29
CA ASP A 471 -9.48 -15.21 12.01
C ASP A 471 -10.03 -16.46 11.30
N GLY A 472 -9.22 -17.52 11.19
CA GLY A 472 -9.61 -18.81 10.62
C GLY A 472 -9.49 -18.88 9.09
N THR A 473 -8.98 -17.83 8.43
CA THR A 473 -8.75 -17.85 6.98
C THR A 473 -7.33 -18.34 6.63
N VAL A 474 -7.19 -18.93 5.45
CA VAL A 474 -5.90 -19.32 4.85
C VAL A 474 -5.72 -18.46 3.61
N ARG A 475 -4.63 -17.71 3.49
CA ARG A 475 -4.53 -16.63 2.49
C ARG A 475 -3.29 -16.67 1.62
N ALA A 476 -3.43 -16.39 0.33
CA ALA A 476 -2.36 -16.14 -0.64
C ALA A 476 -2.70 -14.89 -1.46
N PHE A 477 -1.70 -14.08 -1.84
CA PHE A 477 -1.92 -12.81 -2.56
C PHE A 477 -2.90 -11.83 -1.87
N GLY A 478 -3.01 -11.86 -0.53
CA GLY A 478 -4.02 -11.07 0.19
C GLY A 478 -5.48 -11.51 -0.08
N LYS A 479 -5.67 -12.74 -0.55
CA LYS A 479 -6.96 -13.37 -0.83
C LYS A 479 -7.14 -14.64 -0.02
N CYS A 480 -8.39 -14.99 0.23
CA CYS A 480 -8.76 -16.13 1.04
C CYS A 480 -8.91 -17.38 0.17
N LEU A 481 -8.47 -18.53 0.69
CA LEU A 481 -8.86 -19.85 0.22
C LEU A 481 -10.37 -19.98 0.39
N ASP A 482 -11.09 -20.08 -0.72
CA ASP A 482 -12.52 -19.81 -0.81
C ASP A 482 -13.24 -20.99 -1.47
N ILE A 483 -14.37 -21.40 -0.88
CA ILE A 483 -15.29 -22.34 -1.53
C ILE A 483 -16.22 -21.55 -2.44
N ASP A 484 -16.19 -21.89 -3.73
CA ASP A 484 -16.90 -21.13 -4.76
C ASP A 484 -18.40 -20.97 -4.47
N GLY A 485 -18.88 -19.73 -4.60
CA GLY A 485 -20.27 -19.36 -4.33
C GLY A 485 -20.75 -19.66 -2.90
N ASN A 486 -19.82 -19.82 -1.95
CA ASN A 486 -20.12 -20.26 -0.59
C ASN A 486 -20.82 -21.64 -0.56
N GLY A 487 -20.54 -22.50 -1.55
CA GLY A 487 -21.19 -23.78 -1.72
C GLY A 487 -20.92 -24.76 -0.58
N THR A 488 -21.81 -25.74 -0.42
CA THR A 488 -21.71 -26.75 0.64
C THR A 488 -21.74 -28.18 0.13
N ALA A 489 -22.00 -28.41 -1.16
CA ALA A 489 -22.09 -29.75 -1.73
C ALA A 489 -20.69 -30.37 -1.93
N ASN A 490 -20.64 -31.71 -2.00
CA ASN A 490 -19.45 -32.39 -2.50
C ASN A 490 -19.10 -31.87 -3.91
N PHE A 491 -17.81 -31.86 -4.22
CA PHE A 491 -17.26 -31.45 -5.51
C PHE A 491 -17.35 -29.94 -5.79
N THR A 492 -17.79 -29.12 -4.84
CA THR A 492 -17.68 -27.66 -4.99
C THR A 492 -16.20 -27.27 -5.07
N LYS A 493 -15.88 -26.48 -6.09
CA LYS A 493 -14.53 -25.99 -6.38
C LYS A 493 -14.00 -25.13 -5.23
N VAL A 494 -12.70 -25.24 -4.98
CA VAL A 494 -11.96 -24.30 -4.12
C VAL A 494 -11.13 -23.35 -4.99
N GLN A 495 -11.09 -22.07 -4.62
CA GLN A 495 -10.47 -20.99 -5.37
C GLN A 495 -9.81 -19.98 -4.42
N VAL A 496 -9.22 -18.92 -4.99
CA VAL A 496 -8.93 -17.69 -4.24
C VAL A 496 -9.98 -16.65 -4.53
N TRP A 497 -10.41 -15.95 -3.48
CA TRP A 497 -11.37 -14.85 -3.57
C TRP A 497 -11.05 -13.77 -2.54
N ASP A 498 -11.56 -12.57 -2.76
CA ASP A 498 -11.44 -11.49 -1.78
C ASP A 498 -11.96 -11.91 -0.41
N CYS A 499 -11.12 -11.68 0.61
CA CYS A 499 -11.49 -11.95 1.98
C CYS A 499 -12.65 -11.06 2.40
N ALA A 500 -13.71 -11.66 2.93
CA ALA A 500 -14.88 -10.92 3.42
C ALA A 500 -15.30 -11.44 4.81
N PRO A 501 -15.57 -10.53 5.77
CA PRO A 501 -15.96 -10.93 7.11
C PRO A 501 -17.29 -11.70 7.08
N GLY A 502 -17.36 -12.79 7.85
CA GLY A 502 -18.57 -13.60 7.98
C GLY A 502 -18.84 -14.58 6.84
N VAL A 503 -17.97 -14.68 5.83
CA VAL A 503 -18.11 -15.69 4.76
C VAL A 503 -17.62 -17.05 5.25
N GLY A 504 -18.55 -17.97 5.53
CA GLY A 504 -18.22 -19.28 6.08
C GLY A 504 -17.43 -20.18 5.13
N GLY A 505 -17.54 -19.99 3.81
CA GLY A 505 -16.76 -20.69 2.79
C GLY A 505 -15.27 -20.34 2.77
N GLN A 506 -14.86 -19.27 3.48
CA GLN A 506 -13.46 -18.84 3.60
C GLN A 506 -12.80 -19.30 4.91
N GLN A 507 -13.56 -19.99 5.76
CA GLN A 507 -13.13 -20.40 7.10
C GLN A 507 -12.62 -21.84 7.07
N TRP A 508 -11.42 -22.05 7.62
CA TRP A 508 -10.76 -23.34 7.63
C TRP A 508 -10.18 -23.65 9.00
N ARG A 509 -10.41 -24.87 9.47
CA ARG A 509 -9.86 -25.40 10.71
C ARG A 509 -8.97 -26.58 10.39
N HIS A 510 -7.68 -26.41 10.60
CA HIS A 510 -6.74 -27.52 10.61
C HIS A 510 -7.01 -28.39 11.84
N ARG A 511 -7.21 -29.68 11.62
CA ARG A 511 -7.53 -30.64 12.68
C ARG A 511 -6.30 -31.51 12.99
N ALA A 512 -6.28 -32.10 14.18
CA ALA A 512 -5.20 -32.97 14.63
C ALA A 512 -4.96 -34.19 13.73
N ASP A 513 -5.97 -34.60 12.96
CA ASP A 513 -5.84 -35.68 11.99
C ASP A 513 -5.19 -35.22 10.67
N GLY A 514 -4.81 -33.95 10.53
CA GLY A 514 -4.21 -33.35 9.34
C GLY A 514 -5.21 -32.81 8.31
N SER A 515 -6.52 -32.93 8.56
CA SER A 515 -7.51 -32.40 7.63
C SER A 515 -7.69 -30.88 7.73
N LEU A 516 -7.87 -30.21 6.59
CA LEU A 516 -8.26 -28.81 6.52
C LEU A 516 -9.78 -28.74 6.32
N PHE A 517 -10.51 -28.54 7.42
CA PHE A 517 -11.97 -28.64 7.48
C PHE A 517 -12.64 -27.28 7.36
N ASN A 518 -13.67 -27.16 6.54
CA ASN A 518 -14.52 -25.99 6.48
C ASN A 518 -15.77 -26.17 7.36
N PRO A 519 -15.95 -25.35 8.43
CA PRO A 519 -17.07 -25.50 9.36
C PRO A 519 -18.46 -25.29 8.78
N GLN A 520 -18.60 -24.42 7.78
CA GLN A 520 -19.89 -24.13 7.16
C GLN A 520 -20.41 -25.32 6.34
N SER A 521 -19.56 -25.90 5.51
CA SER A 521 -19.94 -27.00 4.62
C SER A 521 -19.95 -28.36 5.33
N GLY A 522 -19.23 -28.49 6.45
CA GLY A 522 -19.02 -29.77 7.10
C GLY A 522 -18.03 -30.68 6.36
N ARG A 523 -17.26 -30.14 5.40
CA ARG A 523 -16.41 -30.89 4.47
C ARG A 523 -14.94 -30.50 4.58
N CYS A 524 -14.07 -31.30 3.97
CA CYS A 524 -12.63 -31.15 4.01
C CYS A 524 -12.08 -30.75 2.62
N LEU A 525 -10.98 -29.97 2.59
CA LEU A 525 -10.22 -29.71 1.37
C LEU A 525 -9.69 -31.03 0.82
N ASP A 526 -10.01 -31.33 -0.43
CA ASP A 526 -9.86 -32.65 -1.02
C ASP A 526 -9.16 -32.59 -2.38
N ILE A 527 -8.24 -33.54 -2.58
CA ILE A 527 -7.63 -33.84 -3.89
C ILE A 527 -8.56 -34.83 -4.62
N PRO A 528 -9.27 -34.42 -5.69
CA PRO A 528 -10.29 -35.25 -6.31
C PRO A 528 -9.72 -36.56 -6.84
N SER A 529 -10.39 -37.67 -6.49
CA SER A 529 -10.06 -39.02 -6.97
C SER A 529 -8.59 -39.43 -6.78
N GLY A 530 -7.87 -38.82 -5.84
CA GLY A 530 -6.46 -39.08 -5.59
C GLY A 530 -5.50 -38.60 -6.68
N GLY A 531 -5.89 -37.62 -7.50
CA GLY A 531 -5.06 -37.04 -8.55
C GLY A 531 -3.68 -36.59 -8.05
N THR A 532 -2.63 -36.84 -8.84
CA THR A 532 -1.24 -36.56 -8.46
C THR A 532 -0.53 -35.61 -9.44
N ALA A 533 -1.19 -35.26 -10.55
CA ALA A 533 -0.65 -34.40 -11.57
C ALA A 533 -0.68 -32.92 -11.16
N ASN A 534 0.29 -32.16 -11.66
CA ASN A 534 0.23 -30.70 -11.62
C ASN A 534 -1.02 -30.20 -12.31
N GLY A 535 -1.68 -29.23 -11.69
CA GLY A 535 -2.94 -28.67 -12.20
C GLY A 535 -4.19 -29.39 -11.71
N THR A 536 -4.06 -30.39 -10.84
CA THR A 536 -5.22 -31.05 -10.21
C THR A 536 -5.97 -30.02 -9.36
N LYS A 537 -7.15 -29.59 -9.82
CA LYS A 537 -7.97 -28.59 -9.13
C LYS A 537 -8.58 -29.18 -7.86
N LEU A 538 -8.51 -28.44 -6.77
CA LEU A 538 -9.02 -28.89 -5.47
C LEU A 538 -10.52 -28.61 -5.32
N GLN A 539 -11.14 -29.40 -4.44
CA GLN A 539 -12.57 -29.32 -4.14
C GLN A 539 -12.81 -29.49 -2.65
N ILE A 540 -14.06 -29.34 -2.22
CA ILE A 540 -14.50 -29.88 -0.94
C ILE A 540 -15.17 -31.25 -1.12
N TYR A 541 -14.92 -32.14 -0.16
CA TYR A 541 -15.57 -33.45 -0.10
C TYR A 541 -15.82 -33.86 1.36
N ASP A 542 -16.78 -34.77 1.56
CA ASP A 542 -17.04 -35.36 2.88
C ASP A 542 -15.73 -35.87 3.51
N CYS A 543 -15.52 -35.50 4.77
CA CYS A 543 -14.29 -35.86 5.46
C CYS A 543 -14.24 -37.38 5.67
N ASN A 544 -13.31 -38.05 5.00
CA ASN A 544 -13.25 -39.52 4.91
C ASN A 544 -11.96 -40.12 5.51
N GLY A 545 -11.06 -39.27 6.02
CA GLY A 545 -9.82 -39.68 6.70
C GLY A 545 -8.70 -40.14 5.77
N LEU A 546 -8.90 -40.12 4.45
CA LEU A 546 -7.90 -40.52 3.46
C LEU A 546 -6.76 -39.51 3.34
N GLY A 547 -5.62 -39.97 2.81
CA GLY A 547 -4.43 -39.15 2.57
C GLY A 547 -4.69 -37.93 1.67
N THR A 548 -5.63 -38.03 0.74
CA THR A 548 -6.04 -36.97 -0.20
C THR A 548 -6.65 -35.74 0.46
N GLN A 549 -6.96 -35.82 1.76
CA GLN A 549 -7.51 -34.73 2.57
C GLN A 549 -6.54 -34.27 3.67
N LYS A 550 -5.28 -34.72 3.62
CA LYS A 550 -4.26 -34.38 4.62
C LYS A 550 -3.38 -33.26 4.10
N TRP A 551 -3.18 -32.26 4.94
CA TRP A 551 -2.43 -31.03 4.64
C TRP A 551 -1.55 -30.67 5.84
N ASN A 552 -0.31 -30.30 5.58
CA ASN A 552 0.57 -29.69 6.57
C ASN A 552 0.59 -28.19 6.29
N LEU A 553 0.16 -27.40 7.28
CA LEU A 553 0.25 -25.95 7.23
C LEU A 553 1.68 -25.47 7.56
N PRO A 554 2.06 -24.25 7.15
CA PRO A 554 3.28 -23.63 7.64
C PRO A 554 3.27 -23.55 9.18
N VAL A 555 4.46 -23.61 9.78
CA VAL A 555 4.69 -23.62 11.24
C VAL A 555 5.50 -22.43 11.71
#